data_AF-A0A7S4UCU0-F1
#
_entry.id   AF-A0A7S4UCU0-F1
#
_cell.length_a   1.000
_cell.length_b   1.000
_cell.length_c   1.000
_cell.angle_alpha   90.00
_cell.angle_beta   90.00
_cell.angle_gamma   90.00
#
_symmetry.space_group_name_H-M   'P 1'
#
loop_
_entity.id
_entity.type
_entity.pdbx_description
1 polymer ?
#
loop_
_entity_poly.entity_id
_entity_poly.type
_entity_poly.pdbx_seq_one_letter_code
_entity_poly.pdbx_strand_id
1 'polypeptide(L)'
;EEEANNGQPPQKRIRIGTNGDRESTNPALLNMQLRAAEEEDHPSFTHQEEPEDVKQLRTRPVTAEEVAASSLKEHSLKVLTWKDGVNRGQGAAMSIALSKVNTKYLAQMESDDERSNPDAYRIMLEAMEANASWDGVSCQSMLTGWERPGMQRYIEWQNTCLTTEEMRRGRFIEMPALHQTGLFLTSSVL
;
A
#
# COMPACT_ATOMS: atom_id res chain seq x y z
N GLU A 1 23.54 21.17 -49.17
CA GLU A 1 22.67 21.43 -48.02
C GLU A 1 21.81 20.20 -47.82
N GLU A 2 22.15 19.40 -46.81
CA GLU A 2 21.46 18.15 -46.49
C GLU A 2 21.23 18.22 -44.97
N GLU A 3 19.98 18.49 -44.57
CA GLU A 3 19.59 18.60 -43.17
C GLU A 3 19.56 17.20 -42.53
N ALA A 4 20.48 16.98 -41.59
CA ALA A 4 20.50 15.79 -40.76
C ALA A 4 19.36 15.84 -39.72
N ASN A 5 18.32 15.04 -39.97
CA ASN A 5 17.21 14.79 -39.07
C ASN A 5 17.70 14.08 -37.79
N ASN A 6 17.81 14.80 -36.68
CA ASN A 6 18.30 14.31 -35.40
C ASN A 6 17.14 13.62 -34.62
N GLY A 7 16.70 12.47 -35.12
CA GLY A 7 15.67 11.65 -34.49
C GLY A 7 16.20 10.92 -33.26
N GLN A 8 15.78 11.35 -32.07
CA GLN A 8 15.90 10.59 -30.82
C GLN A 8 15.38 9.15 -31.02
N PRO A 9 16.08 8.11 -30.55
CA PRO A 9 15.54 6.76 -30.62
C PRO A 9 14.25 6.71 -29.79
N PRO A 10 13.18 6.05 -30.27
CA PRO A 10 11.93 6.01 -29.54
C PRO A 10 12.19 5.37 -28.18
N GLN A 11 11.97 6.13 -27.10
CA GLN A 11 11.89 5.57 -25.77
C GLN A 11 10.82 4.49 -25.81
N LYS A 12 11.21 3.21 -25.73
CA LYS A 12 10.28 2.11 -25.51
C LYS A 12 9.63 2.36 -24.16
N ARG A 13 8.49 3.06 -24.16
CA ARG A 13 7.50 2.95 -23.09
C ARG A 13 7.18 1.46 -22.99
N ILE A 14 7.60 0.84 -21.89
CA ILE A 14 7.05 -0.46 -21.51
C ILE A 14 5.59 -0.19 -21.20
N ARG A 15 4.72 -0.39 -22.20
CA ARG A 15 3.31 -0.66 -21.92
C ARG A 15 3.33 -1.98 -21.17
N ILE A 16 2.98 -1.95 -19.89
CA ILE A 16 2.39 -3.14 -19.26
C ILE A 16 1.15 -3.38 -20.10
N GLY A 17 1.23 -4.35 -21.00
CA GLY A 17 0.10 -4.69 -21.85
C GLY A 17 -1.08 -4.96 -20.93
N THR A 18 -2.19 -4.24 -21.11
CA THR A 18 -3.46 -4.86 -20.82
C THR A 18 -3.44 -6.14 -21.64
N ASN A 19 -3.48 -7.30 -21.00
CA ASN A 19 -3.76 -8.54 -21.69
C ASN A 19 -5.22 -8.44 -22.18
N GLY A 20 -5.45 -7.64 -23.24
CA GLY A 20 -6.73 -7.56 -23.93
C GLY A 20 -7.01 -8.80 -24.76
N ASP A 21 -5.99 -9.64 -25.00
CA ASP A 21 -6.08 -10.79 -25.91
C ASP A 21 -5.85 -12.15 -25.22
N ARG A 22 -5.72 -12.22 -23.90
CA ARG A 22 -5.76 -13.50 -23.16
C ARG A 22 -7.05 -13.55 -22.35
N GLU A 23 -7.92 -14.49 -22.69
CA GLU A 23 -9.06 -14.83 -21.84
C GLU A 23 -8.55 -15.09 -20.42
N SER A 24 -9.16 -14.40 -19.45
CA SER A 24 -8.85 -14.62 -18.04
C SER A 24 -9.18 -16.07 -17.69
N THR A 25 -8.20 -16.81 -17.17
CA THR A 25 -8.45 -18.18 -16.67
C THR A 25 -9.17 -18.20 -15.33
N ASN A 26 -9.46 -17.01 -14.76
CA ASN A 26 -10.19 -16.88 -13.50
C ASN A 26 -11.69 -17.10 -13.75
N PRO A 27 -12.31 -18.18 -13.21
CA PRO A 27 -13.71 -18.49 -13.44
C PRO A 27 -14.68 -17.42 -12.92
N ALA A 28 -14.26 -16.55 -11.98
CA ALA A 28 -15.05 -15.41 -11.54
C ALA A 28 -15.13 -14.29 -12.60
N LEU A 29 -14.13 -14.19 -13.48
CA LEU A 29 -14.04 -13.16 -14.51
C LEU A 29 -14.59 -13.63 -15.87
N LEU A 30 -14.73 -14.94 -16.08
CA LEU A 30 -15.24 -15.54 -17.33
C LEU A 30 -16.70 -15.14 -17.64
N ASN A 31 -17.52 -14.87 -16.61
CA ASN A 31 -18.95 -14.54 -16.77
C ASN A 31 -19.30 -13.12 -16.31
N MET A 32 -18.32 -12.32 -15.88
CA MET A 32 -18.55 -10.92 -15.51
C MET A 32 -18.29 -10.02 -16.70
N GLN A 33 -19.28 -9.21 -17.06
CA GLN A 33 -19.06 -8.09 -17.95
C GLN A 33 -18.17 -7.09 -17.21
N LEU A 34 -16.89 -7.03 -17.57
CA LEU A 34 -15.95 -6.07 -17.00
C LEU A 34 -16.54 -4.67 -17.19
N ARG A 35 -16.59 -3.88 -16.12
CA ARG A 35 -16.99 -2.48 -16.22
C ARG A 35 -16.04 -1.77 -17.18
N ALA A 36 -16.58 -0.89 -18.02
CA ALA A 36 -15.75 0.03 -18.77
C ALA A 36 -14.85 0.82 -17.80
N ALA A 37 -13.67 1.21 -18.27
CA ALA A 37 -12.82 2.11 -17.48
C ALA A 37 -13.64 3.38 -17.16
N GLU A 38 -13.62 3.80 -15.90
CA GLU A 38 -14.23 5.07 -15.51
C GLU A 38 -13.39 6.20 -16.15
N GLU A 39 -13.99 6.96 -17.06
CA GLU A 39 -13.32 8.08 -17.76
C GLU A 39 -13.43 9.40 -16.99
N GLU A 40 -14.35 9.46 -16.02
CA GLU A 40 -14.60 10.61 -15.18
C GLU A 40 -14.32 10.26 -13.72
N ASP A 41 -13.58 11.14 -13.03
CA ASP A 41 -13.33 10.98 -11.60
C ASP A 41 -14.66 10.99 -10.85
N HIS A 42 -14.84 10.03 -9.94
CA HIS A 42 -16.02 9.96 -9.08
C HIS A 42 -16.25 11.31 -8.37
N PRO A 43 -17.49 11.80 -8.21
CA PRO A 43 -17.76 13.10 -7.58
C PRO A 43 -17.19 13.27 -6.17
N SER A 44 -16.82 12.19 -5.47
CA SER A 44 -16.08 12.28 -4.19
C SER A 44 -14.67 12.86 -4.31
N PHE A 45 -14.13 12.97 -5.52
CA PHE A 45 -12.91 13.70 -5.83
C PHE A 45 -13.16 15.18 -6.09
N THR A 46 -14.43 15.64 -6.13
CA THR A 46 -14.71 17.08 -6.07
C THR A 46 -14.23 17.60 -4.72
N HIS A 47 -13.17 18.40 -4.78
CA HIS A 47 -12.39 18.80 -3.63
C HIS A 47 -13.26 19.54 -2.61
N GLN A 48 -13.49 18.92 -1.45
CA GLN A 48 -13.69 19.69 -0.24
C GLN A 48 -12.41 20.51 0.02
N GLU A 49 -12.54 21.69 0.61
CA GLU A 49 -11.39 22.53 0.91
C GLU A 49 -10.43 21.77 1.84
N GLU A 50 -9.22 21.46 1.34
CA GLU A 50 -8.25 20.68 2.10
C GLU A 50 -7.84 21.44 3.37
N PRO A 51 -7.71 20.76 4.53
CA PRO A 51 -7.17 21.35 5.74
C PRO A 51 -5.78 21.98 5.52
N GLU A 52 -5.49 23.10 6.18
CA GLU A 52 -4.25 23.88 5.97
C GLU A 52 -2.96 23.11 6.35
N ASP A 53 -3.03 22.24 7.35
CA ASP A 53 -1.96 21.32 7.74
C ASP A 53 -1.64 20.32 6.62
N VAL A 54 -2.66 19.81 5.92
CA VAL A 54 -2.49 18.92 4.75
C VAL A 54 -1.88 19.69 3.57
N LYS A 55 -2.29 20.94 3.34
CA LYS A 55 -1.68 21.80 2.30
C LYS A 55 -0.20 22.05 2.59
N GLN A 56 0.15 22.33 3.85
CA GLN A 56 1.55 22.54 4.26
C GLN A 56 2.42 21.29 3.99
N LEU A 57 1.93 20.09 4.30
CA LEU A 57 2.65 18.83 4.03
C LEU A 57 2.95 18.62 2.54
N ARG A 58 2.05 19.02 1.63
CA ARG A 58 2.30 18.95 0.18
C ARG A 58 3.36 19.96 -0.29
N THR A 59 3.38 21.15 0.32
CA THR A 59 4.32 22.21 -0.06
C THR A 59 5.73 22.02 0.50
N ARG A 60 5.87 21.27 1.61
CA ARG A 60 7.16 20.91 2.19
C ARG A 60 7.09 19.49 2.77
N PRO A 61 7.19 18.45 1.93
CA PRO A 61 7.24 17.08 2.42
C PRO A 61 8.44 16.89 3.34
N VAL A 62 8.25 16.15 4.43
CA VAL A 62 9.32 15.81 5.38
C VAL A 62 10.32 14.91 4.66
N THR A 63 11.61 15.24 4.72
CA THR A 63 12.63 14.41 4.08
C THR A 63 12.93 13.16 4.91
N ALA A 64 13.48 12.14 4.26
CA ALA A 64 14.00 10.95 4.93
C ALA A 64 14.97 11.29 6.08
N GLU A 65 15.83 12.28 5.86
CA GLU A 65 16.81 12.75 6.83
C GLU A 65 16.15 13.44 8.02
N GLU A 66 15.10 14.25 7.78
CA GLU A 66 14.31 14.87 8.84
C GLU A 66 13.60 13.80 9.71
N VAL A 67 13.02 12.77 9.08
CA VAL A 67 12.41 11.63 9.80
C VAL A 67 13.47 10.86 10.60
N ALA A 68 14.62 10.55 10.00
CA ALA A 68 15.71 9.86 10.68
C ALA A 68 16.21 10.66 11.89
N ALA A 69 16.35 11.99 11.76
CA ALA A 69 16.80 12.88 12.83
C ALA A 69 15.79 12.96 14.00
N SER A 70 14.51 12.74 13.73
CA SER A 70 13.44 12.69 14.74
C SER A 70 13.28 11.32 15.42
N SER A 71 13.99 10.29 14.94
CA SER A 71 13.87 8.92 15.45
C SER A 71 14.69 8.73 16.74
N LEU A 72 14.23 7.82 17.61
CA LEU A 72 14.99 7.41 18.79
C LEU A 72 16.32 6.75 18.39
N LYS A 73 17.35 6.82 19.25
CA LYS A 73 18.72 6.36 18.94
C LYS A 73 18.80 4.85 18.70
N GLU A 74 17.89 4.11 19.32
CA GLU A 74 17.70 2.67 19.17
C GLU A 74 17.00 2.28 17.86
N HIS A 75 16.41 3.25 17.15
CA HIS A 75 15.78 3.03 15.85
C HIS A 75 16.79 3.29 14.72
N SER A 76 16.59 2.60 13.60
CA SER A 76 17.35 2.85 12.38
C SER A 76 16.40 3.02 11.21
N LEU A 77 16.61 4.08 10.43
CA LEU A 77 15.90 4.32 9.17
C LEU A 77 16.84 4.04 8.01
N LYS A 78 16.38 3.25 7.04
CA LYS A 78 17.08 3.04 5.77
C LYS A 78 16.15 3.43 4.65
N VAL A 79 16.57 4.39 3.84
CA VAL A 79 15.82 4.81 2.65
C VAL A 79 16.43 4.16 1.43
N LEU A 80 15.59 3.47 0.67
CA LEU A 80 15.98 2.73 -0.52
C LEU A 80 15.55 3.52 -1.75
N THR A 81 16.50 3.83 -2.62
CA THR A 81 16.26 4.58 -3.85
C THR A 81 16.89 3.86 -5.05
N TRP A 82 16.28 4.02 -6.22
CA TRP A 82 16.93 3.63 -7.47
C TRP A 82 17.87 4.74 -7.93
N LYS A 83 19.08 4.35 -8.35
CA LYS A 83 20.12 5.31 -8.80
C LYS A 83 19.68 6.18 -9.98
N ASP A 84 18.76 5.67 -10.80
CA ASP A 84 18.23 6.38 -11.97
C ASP A 84 17.05 7.30 -11.65
N GLY A 85 16.56 7.30 -10.40
CA GLY A 85 15.42 8.13 -9.98
C GLY A 85 14.07 7.73 -10.59
N VAL A 86 14.00 6.60 -11.31
CA VAL A 86 12.77 6.20 -12.02
C VAL A 86 11.80 5.53 -11.05
N ASN A 87 10.59 6.07 -10.94
CA ASN A 87 9.48 5.47 -10.20
C ASN A 87 8.98 4.20 -10.91
N ARG A 88 8.88 3.09 -10.17
CA ARG A 88 8.46 1.76 -10.67
C ARG A 88 7.16 1.25 -10.01
N GLY A 89 6.48 2.11 -9.26
CA GLY A 89 5.26 1.80 -8.52
C GLY A 89 5.49 1.09 -7.19
N GLN A 90 4.42 0.99 -6.41
CA GLN A 90 4.41 0.45 -5.04
C GLN A 90 4.91 -1.00 -4.96
N GLY A 91 4.54 -1.87 -5.90
CA GLY A 91 4.94 -3.29 -5.88
C GLY A 91 6.46 -3.46 -6.00
N ALA A 92 7.10 -2.67 -6.86
CA ALA A 92 8.56 -2.66 -6.98
C ALA A 92 9.24 -2.09 -5.73
N ALA A 93 8.67 -1.05 -5.12
CA ALA A 93 9.17 -0.48 -3.86
C ALA A 93 9.09 -1.50 -2.71
N MET A 94 7.93 -2.15 -2.57
CA MET A 94 7.68 -3.22 -1.61
C MET A 94 8.67 -4.38 -1.80
N SER A 95 8.86 -4.84 -3.04
CA SER A 95 9.75 -5.97 -3.34
C SER A 95 11.20 -5.69 -2.92
N ILE A 96 11.69 -4.46 -3.12
CA ILE A 96 13.03 -4.07 -2.68
C ILE A 96 13.10 -3.94 -1.16
N ALA A 97 12.08 -3.37 -0.51
CA ALA A 97 12.01 -3.30 0.95
C ALA A 97 12.05 -4.70 1.59
N LEU A 98 11.20 -5.61 1.10
CA LEU A 98 11.14 -7.01 1.50
C LEU A 98 12.48 -7.74 1.33
N SER A 99 13.21 -7.48 0.25
CA SER A 99 14.55 -8.06 0.03
C SER A 99 15.62 -7.67 1.07
N LYS A 100 15.34 -6.67 1.92
CA LYS A 100 16.24 -6.22 3.00
C LYS A 100 15.83 -6.73 4.38
N VAL A 101 14.68 -7.37 4.49
CA VAL A 101 14.16 -7.90 5.75
C VAL A 101 14.93 -9.16 6.11
N ASN A 102 15.39 -9.23 7.37
CA ASN A 102 16.11 -10.39 7.91
C ASN A 102 15.67 -10.74 9.35
N THR A 103 14.55 -10.17 9.79
CA THR A 103 13.98 -10.35 11.13
C THR A 103 12.89 -11.43 11.11
N LYS A 104 12.55 -11.98 12.27
CA LYS A 104 11.46 -12.97 12.41
C LYS A 104 10.09 -12.36 12.07
N TYR A 105 9.87 -11.12 12.49
CA TYR A 105 8.64 -10.39 12.27
C TYR A 105 8.89 -9.19 11.36
N LEU A 106 7.88 -8.88 10.55
CA LEU A 106 7.86 -7.74 9.64
C LEU A 106 6.57 -6.97 9.84
N ALA A 107 6.68 -5.67 10.08
CA ALA A 107 5.55 -4.75 9.99
C ALA A 107 5.52 -4.08 8.62
N GLN A 108 4.33 -3.97 8.02
CA GLN A 108 4.07 -3.21 6.81
C GLN A 108 3.10 -2.08 7.15
N MET A 109 3.38 -0.86 6.68
CA MET A 109 2.52 0.33 6.82
C MET A 109 2.67 1.18 5.55
N GLU A 110 1.57 1.74 5.05
CA GLU A 110 1.63 2.66 3.90
C GLU A 110 2.24 4.01 4.32
N SER A 111 2.83 4.73 3.35
CA SER A 111 3.56 5.98 3.64
C SER A 111 2.68 7.12 4.12
N ASP A 112 1.37 7.04 3.87
CA ASP A 112 0.33 8.00 4.25
C ASP A 112 -0.53 7.51 5.43
N ASP A 113 -0.21 6.35 6.02
CA ASP A 113 -0.87 5.86 7.23
C ASP A 113 -0.27 6.52 8.48
N GLU A 114 -1.14 6.77 9.48
CA GLU A 114 -0.73 7.20 10.81
C GLU A 114 -0.95 6.09 11.85
N ARG A 115 -0.08 6.05 12.86
CA ARG A 115 -0.18 5.13 13.99
C ARG A 115 -0.25 5.90 15.29
N SER A 116 -1.47 6.29 15.65
CA SER A 116 -1.75 7.14 16.82
C SER A 116 -1.43 6.47 18.17
N ASN A 117 -1.58 5.14 18.27
CA ASN A 117 -1.20 4.41 19.48
C ASN A 117 0.28 3.97 19.40
N PRO A 118 1.17 4.52 20.25
CA PRO A 118 2.60 4.17 20.24
C PRO A 118 2.88 2.71 20.62
N ASP A 119 1.96 2.05 21.34
CA ASP A 119 2.09 0.65 21.76
C ASP A 119 1.57 -0.36 20.74
N ALA A 120 1.03 0.08 19.60
CA ALA A 120 0.29 -0.82 18.72
C ALA A 120 1.14 -1.99 18.19
N TYR A 121 2.41 -1.77 17.85
CA TYR A 121 3.30 -2.86 17.43
C TYR A 121 3.67 -3.80 18.56
N ARG A 122 3.82 -3.30 19.80
CA ARG A 122 4.06 -4.14 20.97
C ARG A 122 2.86 -5.07 21.21
N ILE A 123 1.64 -4.52 21.18
CA ILE A 123 0.40 -5.30 21.36
C ILE A 123 0.25 -6.35 20.24
N MET A 124 0.51 -5.99 18.99
CA MET A 124 0.47 -6.93 17.86
C MET A 124 1.51 -8.04 18.01
N LEU A 125 2.72 -7.71 18.44
CA LEU A 125 3.78 -8.70 18.68
C LEU A 125 3.39 -9.66 19.81
N GLU A 126 2.88 -9.15 20.93
CA GLU A 126 2.39 -9.97 22.05
C GLU A 126 1.27 -10.92 21.60
N ALA A 127 0.35 -10.46 20.74
CA ALA A 127 -0.70 -11.28 20.18
C ALA A 127 -0.16 -12.40 19.27
N MET A 128 0.82 -12.08 18.40
CA MET A 128 1.51 -13.07 17.57
C MET A 128 2.25 -14.11 18.40
N GLU A 129 2.93 -13.71 19.47
CA GLU A 129 3.67 -14.62 20.36
C GLU A 129 2.76 -15.51 21.20
N ALA A 130 1.60 -14.99 21.63
CA ALA A 130 0.58 -15.76 22.32
C ALA A 130 -0.14 -16.78 21.41
N ASN A 131 -0.08 -16.60 20.09
CA ASN A 131 -0.77 -17.44 19.10
C ASN A 131 0.19 -17.98 18.05
N ALA A 132 0.97 -19.00 18.42
CA ALA A 132 2.03 -19.56 17.56
C ALA A 132 1.55 -20.12 16.20
N SER A 133 0.24 -20.31 15.99
CA SER A 133 -0.34 -20.74 14.71
C SER A 133 -0.68 -19.58 13.77
N TRP A 134 -0.49 -18.32 14.17
CA TRP A 134 -0.81 -17.16 13.36
C TRP A 134 0.37 -16.76 12.47
N ASP A 135 0.08 -16.52 11.19
CA ASP A 135 1.03 -15.99 10.21
C ASP A 135 1.12 -14.47 10.22
N GLY A 136 0.10 -13.81 10.77
CA GLY A 136 0.05 -12.36 10.88
C GLY A 136 -1.12 -11.90 11.73
N VAL A 137 -1.03 -10.63 12.12
CA VAL A 137 -2.04 -9.90 12.87
C VAL A 137 -2.13 -8.49 12.33
N SER A 138 -3.31 -7.91 12.49
CA SER A 138 -3.62 -6.55 12.10
C SER A 138 -4.46 -5.88 13.17
N CYS A 139 -4.75 -4.59 12.98
CA CYS A 139 -5.61 -3.84 13.87
C CYS A 139 -6.66 -3.07 13.09
N GLN A 140 -7.78 -2.76 13.74
CA GLN A 140 -8.80 -1.89 13.17
C GLN A 140 -8.20 -0.55 12.71
N SER A 141 -8.83 0.04 11.71
CA SER A 141 -8.41 1.29 11.06
C SER A 141 -9.49 2.36 11.17
N MET A 142 -9.08 3.62 11.08
CA MET A 142 -9.98 4.77 10.97
C MET A 142 -9.48 5.66 9.83
N LEU A 143 -10.40 6.27 9.09
CA LEU A 143 -10.04 7.23 8.06
C LEU A 143 -9.63 8.56 8.70
N THR A 144 -8.53 9.11 8.22
CA THR A 144 -8.07 10.47 8.50
C THR A 144 -8.21 11.33 7.24
N GLY A 145 -8.37 12.64 7.43
CA GLY A 145 -8.58 13.60 6.35
C GLY A 145 -10.05 13.77 5.96
N TRP A 146 -10.32 13.90 4.65
CA TRP A 146 -11.66 14.21 4.14
C TRP A 146 -12.58 13.00 4.04
N GLU A 147 -13.89 13.26 4.05
CA GLU A 147 -14.91 12.21 3.96
C GLU A 147 -14.87 11.49 2.61
N ARG A 148 -14.84 10.15 2.67
CA ARG A 148 -14.86 9.27 1.49
C ARG A 148 -15.90 8.18 1.72
N PRO A 149 -17.19 8.40 1.42
CA PRO A 149 -18.27 7.47 1.82
C PRO A 149 -18.09 6.03 1.35
N GLY A 150 -17.49 5.81 0.16
CA GLY A 150 -17.15 4.48 -0.33
C GLY A 150 -16.09 3.80 0.53
N MET A 151 -15.00 4.51 0.82
CA MET A 151 -13.92 4.02 1.69
C MET A 151 -14.41 3.84 3.13
N GLN A 152 -15.30 4.71 3.62
CA GLN A 152 -15.87 4.61 4.96
C GLN A 152 -16.66 3.31 5.13
N ARG A 153 -17.54 2.97 4.19
CA ARG A 153 -18.26 1.68 4.21
C ARG A 153 -17.30 0.49 4.17
N TYR A 154 -16.21 0.60 3.41
CA TYR A 154 -15.17 -0.43 3.35
C TYR A 154 -14.48 -0.60 4.71
N ILE A 155 -14.05 0.48 5.35
CA ILE A 155 -13.41 0.45 6.67
C ILE A 155 -14.37 -0.05 7.75
N GLU A 156 -15.62 0.41 7.75
CA GLU A 156 -16.66 -0.06 8.68
C GLU A 156 -16.87 -1.57 8.55
N TRP A 157 -16.99 -2.09 7.33
CA TRP A 157 -17.08 -3.53 7.09
C TRP A 157 -15.80 -4.27 7.51
N GLN A 158 -14.62 -3.80 7.11
CA GLN A 158 -13.34 -4.42 7.43
C GLN A 158 -13.15 -4.53 8.95
N ASN A 159 -13.52 -3.48 9.69
CA ASN A 159 -13.45 -3.44 11.15
C ASN A 159 -14.41 -4.42 11.86
N THR A 160 -15.31 -5.09 11.12
CA THR A 160 -16.12 -6.20 11.65
C THR A 160 -15.42 -7.56 11.54
N CYS A 161 -14.35 -7.68 10.76
CA CYS A 161 -13.61 -8.93 10.56
C CYS A 161 -12.51 -9.11 11.61
N LEU A 162 -12.89 -9.44 12.85
CA LEU A 162 -11.98 -9.42 14.01
C LEU A 162 -11.34 -10.78 14.34
N THR A 163 -11.95 -11.87 13.86
CA THR A 163 -11.44 -13.22 14.05
C THR A 163 -10.85 -13.80 12.77
N THR A 164 -10.02 -14.83 12.90
CA THR A 164 -9.45 -15.55 11.75
C THR A 164 -10.54 -16.09 10.82
N GLU A 165 -11.64 -16.61 11.34
CA GLU A 165 -12.75 -17.14 10.53
C GLU A 165 -13.56 -16.01 9.85
N GLU A 166 -13.77 -14.86 10.50
CA GLU A 166 -14.42 -13.72 9.85
C GLU A 166 -13.56 -13.15 8.72
N MET A 167 -12.25 -12.96 8.95
CA MET A 167 -11.30 -12.60 7.89
C MET A 167 -11.29 -13.63 6.76
N ARG A 168 -11.35 -14.93 7.11
CA ARG A 168 -11.41 -16.02 6.13
C ARG A 168 -12.66 -15.93 5.23
N ARG A 169 -13.79 -15.48 5.77
CA ARG A 169 -15.05 -15.32 5.01
C ARG A 169 -15.09 -14.02 4.22
N GLY A 170 -14.53 -12.94 4.76
CA GLY A 170 -14.55 -11.61 4.18
C GLY A 170 -13.47 -11.35 3.13
N ARG A 171 -12.38 -12.13 3.10
CA ARG A 171 -11.25 -11.86 2.21
C ARG A 171 -11.62 -11.92 0.72
N PHE A 172 -10.96 -11.07 -0.07
CA PHE A 172 -10.91 -11.24 -1.52
C PHE A 172 -9.94 -12.37 -1.87
N ILE A 173 -10.18 -13.07 -2.98
CA ILE A 173 -9.28 -14.15 -3.45
C ILE A 173 -7.85 -13.63 -3.63
N GLU A 174 -7.71 -12.40 -4.11
CA GLU A 174 -6.43 -11.76 -4.42
C GLU A 174 -5.83 -11.01 -3.22
N MET A 175 -6.56 -10.87 -2.11
CA MET A 175 -6.13 -10.13 -0.92
C MET A 175 -6.41 -10.96 0.34
N PRO A 176 -5.49 -11.90 0.69
CA PRO A 176 -5.76 -12.92 1.69
C PRO A 176 -5.84 -12.37 3.13
N ALA A 177 -5.20 -11.22 3.39
CA ALA A 177 -5.33 -10.44 4.61
C ALA A 177 -5.95 -9.09 4.26
N LEU A 178 -7.03 -8.74 4.94
CA LEU A 178 -7.79 -7.52 4.71
C LEU A 178 -7.15 -6.32 5.45
N HIS A 179 -5.92 -5.86 5.16
CA HIS A 179 -5.36 -4.72 5.91
C HIS A 179 -4.39 -3.79 5.19
N GLN A 180 -4.40 -2.52 5.65
CA GLN A 180 -3.52 -1.40 5.25
C GLN A 180 -2.21 -1.33 6.08
N THR A 181 -2.23 -1.85 7.32
CA THR A 181 -1.03 -1.99 8.17
C THR A 181 -1.14 -3.29 8.97
N GLY A 182 -0.07 -4.08 9.03
CA GLY A 182 -0.07 -5.38 9.73
C GLY A 182 1.33 -5.81 10.18
N LEU A 183 1.35 -6.79 11.07
CA LEU A 183 2.56 -7.48 11.54
C LEU A 183 2.48 -8.95 11.11
N PHE A 184 3.53 -9.44 10.45
CA PHE A 184 3.56 -10.77 9.85
C PHE A 184 4.80 -11.54 10.28
N LEU A 185 4.71 -12.87 10.24
CA LEU A 185 5.90 -13.71 10.15
C LEU A 185 6.57 -13.46 8.81
N THR A 186 7.87 -13.16 8.84
CA THR A 186 8.64 -12.92 7.62
C THR A 186 8.60 -14.13 6.68
N SER A 187 8.61 -15.36 7.22
CA SER A 187 8.50 -16.62 6.46
C SER A 187 7.17 -16.83 5.75
N SER A 188 6.14 -16.07 6.11
CA SER A 188 4.80 -16.17 5.52
C SER A 188 4.59 -15.11 4.42
N VAL A 189 5.55 -14.20 4.25
CA VAL A 189 5.53 -13.10 3.26
C VAL A 189 6.64 -13.26 2.20
N LEU A 190 7.82 -13.77 2.60
CA LEU A 190 8.96 -14.05 1.72
C LEU A 190 8.96 -15.51 1.24
#